data_AF-A0A439P566-F1
#
_entry.id   AF-A0A439P566-F1
#
_cell.length_a   1.000
_cell.length_b   1.000
_cell.length_c   1.000
_cell.angle_alpha   90.00
_cell.angle_beta   90.00
_cell.angle_gamma   90.00
#
_symmetry.space_group_name_H-M   'P 1'
#
loop_
_entity.id
_entity.type
_entity.pdbx_description
1 polymer ?
#
loop_
_entity_poly.entity_id
_entity_poly.type
_entity_poly.pdbx_seq_one_letter_code
_entity_poly.pdbx_strand_id
1 'polypeptide(L)' 'MKVATAIERLQKGDHVHLGFAKGERRWWFESPYQVIPEHVFYAAVRDGAVAVIEAGDSLFGLKGNSQTWLVEEQSNG' A
#
# COMPACT_ATOMS: atom_id res chain seq x y z
N MET A 1 -11.45 -10.43 4.40
CA MET A 1 -11.67 -10.62 2.95
C MET A 1 -10.95 -11.90 2.49
N LYS A 2 -11.44 -12.61 1.46
CA LYS A 2 -10.72 -13.73 0.81
C LYS A 2 -9.88 -13.21 -0.38
N VAL A 3 -8.78 -13.90 -0.73
CA VAL A 3 -7.88 -13.52 -1.85
C VAL A 3 -8.64 -13.41 -3.17
N ALA A 4 -9.46 -14.41 -3.52
CA ALA A 4 -10.24 -14.40 -4.76
C ALA A 4 -11.15 -13.17 -4.89
N THR A 5 -11.73 -12.70 -3.79
CA THR A 5 -12.55 -11.48 -3.77
C THR A 5 -11.72 -10.22 -4.03
N ALA A 6 -10.51 -10.15 -3.47
CA ALA A 6 -9.60 -9.02 -3.73
C ALA A 6 -9.21 -8.97 -5.21
N ILE A 7 -8.86 -10.13 -5.79
CA ILE A 7 -8.52 -10.27 -7.21
C ILE A 7 -9.69 -9.81 -8.09
N GLU A 8 -10.90 -10.32 -7.84
CA GLU A 8 -12.08 -9.96 -8.62
C GLU A 8 -12.36 -8.45 -8.60
N ARG A 9 -12.22 -7.81 -7.44
CA ARG A 9 -12.42 -6.36 -7.31
C ARG A 9 -11.35 -5.57 -8.07
N LEU A 10 -10.08 -5.92 -7.91
CA LEU A 10 -8.98 -5.26 -8.63
C LEU A 10 -9.11 -5.43 -10.16
N GLN A 11 -9.53 -6.61 -10.64
CA GLN A 11 -9.78 -6.85 -12.06
C GLN A 11 -10.95 -6.03 -12.63
N LYS A 12 -11.92 -5.66 -11.78
CA LYS A 12 -13.02 -4.75 -12.15
C LYS A 12 -12.60 -3.28 -12.18
N GLY A 13 -11.37 -2.97 -11.76
CA GLY A 13 -10.84 -1.60 -11.70
C GLY A 13 -11.08 -0.90 -10.36
N ASP A 14 -11.50 -1.62 -9.31
CA ASP A 14 -11.60 -1.01 -7.99
C ASP A 14 -10.24 -0.53 -7.51
N HIS A 15 -10.19 0.68 -6.97
CA HIS A 15 -8.97 1.23 -6.38
C HIS A 15 -8.74 0.68 -4.98
N VAL A 16 -7.52 0.23 -4.74
CA VAL A 16 -7.04 -0.09 -3.40
C VAL A 16 -6.37 1.14 -2.81
N HIS A 17 -6.71 1.43 -1.56
CA HIS A 17 -6.13 2.52 -0.80
C HIS A 17 -5.18 1.97 0.26
N LEU A 18 -4.12 2.73 0.54
CA LEU A 18 -3.13 2.47 1.57
C LEU A 18 -3.08 3.65 2.53
N GLY A 19 -3.01 3.37 3.83
CA GLY A 19 -2.89 4.39 4.86
C GLY A 19 -2.42 3.81 6.20
N PHE A 20 -2.31 4.68 7.20
CA PHE A 20 -1.94 4.31 8.56
C PHE A 20 -3.07 4.65 9.53
N ALA A 21 -3.43 3.71 10.40
CA ALA A 21 -4.40 3.93 11.46
C ALA A 21 -3.99 3.17 12.72
N LYS A 22 -3.94 3.87 13.86
CA LYS A 22 -3.51 3.34 15.16
C LYS A 22 -2.09 2.74 15.15
N GLY A 23 -1.19 3.34 14.37
CA GLY A 23 0.21 2.89 14.24
C GLY A 23 0.41 1.70 13.29
N GLU A 24 -0.66 1.20 12.66
CA GLU A 24 -0.60 0.06 11.74
C GLU A 24 -0.94 0.47 10.32
N ARG A 25 -0.26 -0.14 9.36
CA ARG A 25 -0.59 -0.05 7.94
C ARG A 25 -1.94 -0.72 7.67
N ARG A 26 -2.79 -0.08 6.87
CA ARG A 26 -4.09 -0.62 6.46
C ARG A 26 -4.32 -0.45 4.97
N TRP A 27 -4.93 -1.50 4.41
CA TRP A 27 -5.38 -1.56 3.02
C TRP A 27 -6.91 -1.63 3.00
N TRP A 28 -7.57 -0.92 2.10
CA TRP A 28 -9.02 -1.00 1.95
C TRP A 28 -9.48 -0.67 0.53
N PHE A 29 -10.69 -1.13 0.21
CA PHE A 29 -11.48 -0.57 -0.88
C PHE A 29 -12.49 0.43 -0.29
N GLU A 30 -12.77 1.53 -0.98
CA GLU A 30 -13.63 2.61 -0.46
C GLU A 30 -15.13 2.32 -0.63
N SER A 31 -15.54 1.70 -1.74
CA SER A 31 -16.96 1.55 -2.11
C SER A 31 -17.30 0.13 -2.59
N PRO A 32 -18.01 -0.70 -1.77
CA PRO A 32 -18.26 -0.49 -0.35
C PRO A 32 -16.95 -0.57 0.46
N TYR A 33 -16.92 0.15 1.59
CA TYR A 33 -15.77 0.17 2.48
C TYR A 33 -15.46 -1.25 2.96
N GLN A 34 -14.26 -1.72 2.66
CA GLN A 34 -13.85 -3.05 3.07
C GLN A 34 -12.36 -3.13 3.32
N VAL A 35 -11.99 -3.45 4.57
CA VAL A 35 -10.60 -3.68 4.95
C VAL A 35 -10.06 -4.95 4.30
N ILE A 36 -8.87 -4.84 3.73
CA ILE A 36 -8.11 -5.93 3.14
C ILE A 36 -6.99 -6.26 4.13
N PRO A 37 -6.96 -7.48 4.70
CA PRO A 37 -5.82 -7.93 5.49
C PRO A 37 -4.54 -7.89 4.65
N GLU A 38 -3.42 -7.47 5.23
CA GLU A 38 -2.16 -7.28 4.49
C GLU A 38 -1.70 -8.54 3.73
N HIS A 39 -1.81 -9.72 4.36
CA HIS A 39 -1.49 -11.00 3.71
C HIS A 39 -2.40 -11.31 2.50
N VAL A 40 -3.64 -10.83 2.50
CA VAL A 40 -4.59 -10.99 1.39
C VAL A 40 -4.24 -10.05 0.26
N PHE A 41 -3.89 -8.79 0.56
CA PHE A 41 -3.41 -7.84 -0.44
C PHE A 41 -2.17 -8.42 -1.14
N TYR A 42 -1.14 -8.77 -0.37
CA TYR A 42 0.08 -9.35 -0.95
C TYR A 42 -0.19 -10.62 -1.73
N ALA A 43 -1.07 -11.52 -1.27
CA ALA A 43 -1.42 -12.72 -2.05
C ALA A 43 -2.20 -12.41 -3.35
N ALA A 44 -2.91 -11.29 -3.43
CA ALA A 44 -3.65 -10.90 -4.63
C ALA A 44 -2.76 -10.20 -5.69
N VAL A 45 -1.75 -9.44 -5.25
CA VAL A 45 -0.77 -8.78 -6.14
C VAL A 45 0.48 -9.62 -6.43
N ARG A 46 0.91 -10.47 -5.50
CA ARG A 46 2.02 -11.41 -5.72
C ARG A 46 1.58 -12.44 -6.76
N ASP A 47 2.50 -12.85 -7.62
CA ASP A 47 2.31 -13.76 -8.74
C ASP A 47 1.58 -13.16 -9.96
N GLY A 48 1.38 -11.83 -10.01
CA GLY A 48 0.93 -11.12 -11.21
C GLY A 48 -0.52 -11.40 -11.61
N ALA A 49 -1.34 -11.96 -10.70
CA ALA A 49 -2.76 -12.23 -10.95
C ALA A 49 -3.54 -10.95 -11.29
N VAL A 50 -3.10 -9.81 -10.75
CA VAL A 50 -3.53 -8.47 -11.15
C VAL A 50 -2.35 -7.52 -11.09
N ALA A 51 -2.07 -6.81 -12.19
CA ALA A 51 -1.11 -5.72 -12.19
C ALA A 51 -1.75 -4.51 -11.50
N VAL A 52 -1.19 -4.11 -10.36
CA VAL A 52 -1.58 -2.88 -9.67
C VAL A 52 -0.52 -1.82 -9.95
N ILE A 53 -0.96 -0.68 -10.47
CA ILE A 53 -0.11 0.49 -10.71
C ILE A 53 -0.37 1.46 -9.57
N GLU A 54 0.70 1.88 -8.88
CA GLU A 54 0.62 2.90 -7.85
C GLU A 54 0.35 4.27 -8.51
N ALA A 55 -0.70 4.97 -8.07
CA ALA A 55 -1.17 6.22 -8.66
C ALA A 55 -0.88 7.48 -7.79
N GLY A 56 0.09 7.42 -6.87
CA GLY A 56 0.44 8.48 -5.87
C GLY A 56 -0.18 8.24 -4.49
N ASP A 57 0.15 8.91 -3.36
CA ASP A 57 1.09 10.01 -3.06
C ASP A 57 2.52 9.52 -2.75
N SER A 58 3.53 10.15 -3.35
CA SER A 58 4.90 10.00 -2.89
C SER A 58 5.18 10.89 -1.69
N LEU A 59 5.40 10.28 -0.54
CA LEU A 59 5.74 10.98 0.70
C LEU A 59 7.27 11.12 0.85
N PHE A 60 7.95 11.59 -0.21
CA PHE A 60 9.36 11.99 -0.14
C PHE A 60 9.51 13.14 0.88
N GLY A 61 10.36 13.00 1.91
CA GLY A 61 10.74 14.12 2.80
C GLY A 61 10.22 14.12 4.25
N LEU A 62 9.29 13.23 4.66
CA LEU A 62 8.83 13.07 6.06
C LEU A 62 9.59 12.03 6.90
N LYS A 63 10.00 12.41 8.12
CA LYS A 63 10.38 11.48 9.20
C LYS A 63 9.14 10.67 9.61
N GLY A 64 9.15 9.35 9.33
CA GLY A 64 7.96 8.49 9.44
C GLY A 64 7.31 8.13 8.09
N ASN A 65 7.88 8.56 6.97
CA ASN A 65 7.67 7.94 5.67
C ASN A 65 9.00 7.47 5.06
N SER A 66 9.00 6.31 4.41
CA SER A 66 10.17 5.57 3.92
C SER A 66 10.95 6.21 2.77
N GLN A 67 10.55 7.36 2.26
CA GLN A 67 11.33 8.09 1.26
C GLN A 67 12.22 9.20 1.86
N THR A 68 12.41 9.22 3.19
CA THR A 68 13.23 10.22 3.90
C THR A 68 14.25 9.59 4.82
N TRP A 69 15.40 9.27 4.27
CA TRP A 69 16.66 9.26 5.01
C TRP A 69 17.70 9.89 4.08
N LEU A 70 17.83 11.22 4.14
CA LEU A 70 19.09 11.83 3.77
C LEU A 70 20.08 11.39 4.84
N VAL A 71 21.05 10.59 4.44
CA VAL A 71 22.19 10.19 5.27
C VAL A 71 22.83 11.50 5.75
N GLU A 72 22.90 11.71 7.07
CA GLU A 72 23.62 12.84 7.65
C GLU A 72 25.04 12.85 7.07
N GLU A 73 25.44 13.96 6.44
CA GLU A 73 26.82 14.17 6.04
C GLU A 73 27.70 14.06 7.29
N GLN A 74 28.52 13.02 7.35
CA GLN A 74 29.64 12.99 8.28
C GLN A 74 30.59 14.12 7.91
N SER A 75 30.50 15.23 8.64
CA SER A 75 31.59 16.20 8.75
C SER A 75 32.71 15.54 9.55
N ASN A 76 33.58 14.78 8.87
CA ASN A 76 34.82 14.34 9.47
C ASN A 76 35.90 15.38 9.18
N GLY A 77 36.11 16.27 10.17
CA GLY A 77 37.39 16.88 10.58
C GLY A 77 38.25 17.55 9.52
#